data_AF-A0A963TXW9-F1
#
_entry.id   AF-A0A963TXW9-F1
#
_cell.length_a   1.000
_cell.length_b   1.000
_cell.length_c   1.000
_cell.angle_alpha   90.00
_cell.angle_beta   90.00
_cell.angle_gamma   90.00
#
_symmetry.space_group_name_H-M   'P 1'
#
loop_
_entity.id
_entity.type
_entity.pdbx_description
1 polymer ?
#
loop_
_entity_poly.entity_id
_entity_poly.type
_entity_poly.pdbx_seq_one_letter_code
_entity_poly.pdbx_strand_id
1 'polypeptide(L)'
;MSRADQRFVWSRAILIAALVGIALGSLVAVLIPAGLGWDFANYYDAGHKALVGETANLYNEHALIDGAAPQSNMLFLSAPISSFFYAPLALFDPPAALFVFKVENVVALLLALAILYYTLRAHVREADQLSFAALFFTAALLFQPFWTVFRVGGQVTPTIMALLAVGAMFHSNARFALSAICFSLIVLIKPVFLPGAAFLAFASGRRFFVVSLLTGLAFAALSVALLGLDLHIGFVERMMQEGARAWPSHYNSALTSAVNYISPEQCGADGFCRVGQPAAAVSALIRLGAVAALIALYVGAWRSAMAQGARLHLAWTIAAVLPVMATPIVWAHYLSVVFLPVAFIIAMRRDIPAPALYLTAALVLFSVGQNLVLILKIVALTGMDSPGEQIAMGLFKSIPLWLTLALVVFYRRAIIAAYNTPSWRASGENFGFTGAAARLSADPRVRFIFTGGSLAVLNWLLRFPFSAAMPYEFAVIASASIMTVIGFFLYREFVFQSTSPEIRRQIIMFILVSIGAVAVTAVVAATASDFLEKLARLRVAEAEAFGHLIAIAAAAVWNFIGHRRLTFAARREAGQA
;
A
#
# COMPACT_ATOMS: atom_id res chain seq x y z
N MET A 1 22.85 3.37 -39.16
CA MET A 1 22.45 3.46 -37.74
C MET A 1 23.40 2.62 -36.91
N SER A 2 24.00 3.17 -35.87
CA SER A 2 24.89 2.42 -34.98
C SER A 2 24.09 1.42 -34.13
N ARG A 3 24.77 0.42 -33.52
CA ARG A 3 24.11 -0.49 -32.54
C ARG A 3 23.52 0.28 -31.35
N ALA A 4 24.09 1.42 -30.98
CA ALA A 4 23.57 2.28 -29.93
C ALA A 4 22.24 2.95 -30.34
N ASP A 5 22.19 3.49 -31.57
CA ASP A 5 20.97 4.10 -32.12
C ASP A 5 19.83 3.08 -32.21
N GLN A 6 20.13 1.87 -32.67
CA GLN A 6 19.14 0.78 -32.72
C GLN A 6 18.59 0.46 -31.32
N ARG A 7 19.46 0.29 -30.32
CA ARG A 7 19.03 0.03 -28.93
C ARG A 7 18.18 1.16 -28.36
N PHE A 8 18.51 2.41 -28.68
CA PHE A 8 17.74 3.57 -28.26
C PHE A 8 16.33 3.55 -28.86
N VAL A 9 16.22 3.37 -30.19
CA VAL A 9 14.92 3.29 -30.90
C VAL A 9 14.05 2.17 -30.35
N TRP A 10 14.61 0.96 -30.19
CA TRP A 10 13.89 -0.19 -29.64
C TRP A 10 13.45 0.03 -28.19
N SER A 11 14.33 0.54 -27.33
CA SER A 11 13.97 0.81 -25.92
C SER A 11 12.85 1.83 -25.81
N ARG A 12 12.87 2.88 -26.66
CA ARG A 12 11.81 3.88 -26.71
C ARG A 12 10.49 3.29 -27.19
N ALA A 13 10.49 2.49 -28.25
CA ALA A 13 9.28 1.84 -28.77
C ALA A 13 8.67 0.89 -27.74
N ILE A 14 9.50 0.05 -27.08
CA ILE A 14 9.07 -0.86 -26.02
C ILE A 14 8.48 -0.08 -24.84
N LEU A 15 9.15 1.01 -24.40
CA LEU A 15 8.64 1.85 -23.32
C LEU A 15 7.26 2.44 -23.65
N ILE A 16 7.09 3.00 -24.86
CA ILE A 16 5.80 3.56 -25.29
C ILE A 16 4.73 2.47 -25.30
N ALA A 17 5.02 1.31 -25.89
CA ALA A 17 4.09 0.18 -25.92
C ALA A 17 3.70 -0.29 -24.52
N ALA A 18 4.67 -0.39 -23.59
CA ALA A 18 4.41 -0.77 -22.21
C ALA A 18 3.54 0.25 -21.46
N LEU A 19 3.81 1.55 -21.62
CA LEU A 19 3.01 2.62 -20.99
C LEU A 19 1.58 2.66 -21.55
N VAL A 20 1.42 2.52 -22.87
CA VAL A 20 0.09 2.40 -23.51
C VAL A 20 -0.64 1.16 -23.00
N GLY A 21 0.05 0.02 -22.90
CA GLY A 21 -0.51 -1.22 -22.35
C GLY A 21 -0.97 -1.07 -20.90
N ILE A 22 -0.19 -0.39 -20.05
CA ILE A 22 -0.57 -0.10 -18.66
C ILE A 22 -1.79 0.82 -18.63
N ALA A 23 -1.83 1.89 -19.43
CA ALA A 23 -2.96 2.81 -19.48
C ALA A 23 -4.25 2.12 -19.94
N LEU A 24 -4.18 1.31 -21.01
CA LEU A 24 -5.31 0.51 -21.48
C LEU A 24 -5.73 -0.54 -20.44
N GLY A 25 -4.76 -1.21 -19.81
CA GLY A 25 -5.01 -2.17 -18.74
C GLY A 25 -5.72 -1.54 -17.54
N SER A 26 -5.32 -0.33 -17.13
CA SER A 26 -5.97 0.45 -16.08
C SER A 26 -7.40 0.87 -16.46
N LEU A 27 -7.62 1.30 -17.70
CA LEU A 27 -8.96 1.63 -18.19
C LEU A 27 -9.87 0.39 -18.17
N VAL A 28 -9.39 -0.73 -18.70
CA VAL A 28 -10.09 -2.02 -18.69
C VAL A 28 -10.38 -2.50 -17.27
N ALA A 29 -9.42 -2.35 -16.37
CA ALA A 29 -9.56 -2.72 -14.96
C ALA A 29 -10.71 -1.99 -14.25
N VAL A 30 -10.90 -0.70 -14.54
CA VAL A 30 -11.99 0.11 -14.00
C VAL A 30 -13.32 -0.22 -14.69
N LEU A 31 -13.33 -0.28 -16.03
CA LEU A 31 -14.56 -0.37 -16.80
C LEU A 31 -15.19 -1.78 -16.84
N ILE A 32 -14.39 -2.84 -16.79
CA ILE A 32 -14.95 -4.20 -16.83
C ILE A 32 -15.59 -4.51 -15.47
N PRO A 33 -16.90 -4.82 -15.43
CA PRO A 33 -17.55 -5.25 -14.21
C PRO A 33 -16.84 -6.49 -13.66
N ALA A 34 -16.49 -6.43 -12.38
CA ALA A 34 -16.19 -7.61 -11.59
C ALA A 34 -17.37 -7.76 -10.65
N GLY A 35 -17.89 -8.99 -10.45
CA GLY A 35 -19.06 -9.20 -9.60
C GLY A 35 -18.85 -8.60 -8.21
N LEU A 36 -19.92 -8.11 -7.59
CA LEU A 36 -19.87 -7.43 -6.29
C LEU A 36 -19.35 -8.35 -5.18
N GLY A 37 -19.72 -9.64 -5.20
CA GLY A 37 -19.49 -10.59 -4.09
C GLY A 37 -18.05 -11.08 -3.86
N TRP A 38 -17.03 -10.46 -4.46
CA TRP A 38 -15.61 -10.81 -4.24
C TRP A 38 -14.97 -9.87 -3.21
N ASP A 39 -13.65 -9.60 -3.34
CA ASP A 39 -12.84 -8.89 -2.35
C ASP A 39 -13.36 -7.49 -2.09
N PHE A 40 -13.95 -6.81 -3.07
CA PHE A 40 -14.56 -5.50 -2.86
C PHE A 40 -15.65 -5.52 -1.77
N ALA A 41 -16.55 -6.51 -1.80
CA ALA A 41 -17.71 -6.50 -0.90
C ALA A 41 -17.31 -6.62 0.58
N ASN A 42 -16.23 -7.33 0.92
CA ASN A 42 -15.81 -7.41 2.32
C ASN A 42 -15.34 -6.05 2.88
N TYR A 43 -14.72 -5.20 2.06
CA TYR A 43 -14.34 -3.83 2.45
C TYR A 43 -15.55 -2.91 2.47
N TYR A 44 -16.44 -3.04 1.47
CA TYR A 44 -17.67 -2.27 1.41
C TYR A 44 -18.57 -2.54 2.62
N ASP A 45 -18.84 -3.82 2.91
CA ASP A 45 -19.68 -4.24 4.05
C ASP A 45 -19.04 -3.85 5.38
N ALA A 46 -17.71 -3.98 5.52
CA ALA A 46 -17.00 -3.53 6.72
C ALA A 46 -17.12 -2.01 6.92
N GLY A 47 -16.95 -1.24 5.85
CA GLY A 47 -17.16 0.21 5.84
C GLY A 47 -18.60 0.59 6.16
N HIS A 48 -19.56 -0.13 5.60
CA HIS A 48 -20.98 0.11 5.82
C HIS A 48 -21.37 -0.16 7.27
N LYS A 49 -20.97 -1.30 7.83
CA LYS A 49 -21.15 -1.62 9.27
C LYS A 49 -20.52 -0.56 10.17
N ALA A 50 -19.33 -0.06 9.83
CA ALA A 50 -18.69 1.02 10.57
C ALA A 50 -19.47 2.35 10.48
N LEU A 51 -20.04 2.65 9.30
CA LEU A 51 -20.83 3.86 9.07
C LEU A 51 -22.15 3.86 9.85
N VAL A 52 -22.85 2.71 9.92
CA VAL A 52 -24.13 2.57 10.62
C VAL A 52 -24.00 2.18 12.10
N GLY A 53 -22.78 2.06 12.62
CA GLY A 53 -22.52 1.73 14.03
C GLY A 53 -22.70 0.26 14.40
N GLU A 54 -22.78 -0.66 13.43
CA GLU A 54 -22.96 -2.10 13.63
C GLU A 54 -21.61 -2.88 13.73
N THR A 55 -20.59 -2.26 14.32
CA THR A 55 -19.22 -2.80 14.35
C THR A 55 -19.07 -4.07 15.20
N ALA A 56 -20.01 -4.37 16.09
CA ALA A 56 -20.05 -5.64 16.82
C ALA A 56 -20.13 -6.86 15.88
N ASN A 57 -20.71 -6.67 14.69
CA ASN A 57 -20.88 -7.70 13.66
C ASN A 57 -19.79 -7.63 12.57
N LEU A 58 -18.70 -6.89 12.77
CA LEU A 58 -17.70 -6.64 11.73
C LEU A 58 -17.11 -7.93 11.13
N TYR A 59 -16.92 -8.96 11.97
CA TYR A 59 -16.35 -10.25 11.58
C TYR A 59 -17.39 -11.36 11.37
N ASN A 60 -18.68 -11.01 11.29
CA ASN A 60 -19.75 -11.92 10.89
C ASN A 60 -20.16 -11.59 9.44
N GLU A 61 -19.68 -12.36 8.48
CA GLU A 61 -19.95 -12.19 7.04
C GLU A 61 -21.43 -12.35 6.65
N HIS A 62 -22.28 -12.91 7.52
CA HIS A 62 -23.71 -13.12 7.25
C HIS A 62 -24.64 -12.20 8.04
N ALA A 63 -24.08 -11.36 8.92
CA ALA A 63 -24.89 -10.39 9.65
C ALA A 63 -25.53 -9.39 8.69
N LEU A 64 -26.81 -9.10 8.93
CA LEU A 64 -27.52 -8.02 8.24
C LEU A 64 -26.81 -6.70 8.51
N ILE A 65 -26.90 -5.78 7.55
CA ILE A 65 -26.38 -4.41 7.63
C ILE A 65 -27.55 -3.47 7.39
N ASP A 66 -27.99 -2.73 8.41
CA ASP A 66 -29.19 -1.88 8.33
C ASP A 66 -30.42 -2.67 7.84
N GLY A 67 -30.59 -3.89 8.36
CA GLY A 67 -31.67 -4.81 8.00
C GLY A 67 -31.56 -5.48 6.62
N ALA A 68 -30.56 -5.14 5.81
CA ALA A 68 -30.32 -5.74 4.50
C ALA A 68 -29.26 -6.86 4.55
N ALA A 69 -29.31 -7.80 3.60
CA ALA A 69 -28.26 -8.81 3.46
C ALA A 69 -26.92 -8.15 3.03
N PRO A 70 -25.78 -8.64 3.54
CA PRO A 70 -24.47 -8.14 3.13
C PRO A 70 -24.19 -8.43 1.65
N GLN A 71 -23.30 -7.66 1.03
CA GLN A 71 -22.89 -7.86 -0.36
C GLN A 71 -21.92 -9.05 -0.51
N SER A 72 -21.16 -9.35 0.55
CA SER A 72 -20.13 -10.38 0.58
C SER A 72 -20.58 -11.61 1.34
N ASN A 73 -20.00 -12.75 0.97
CA ASN A 73 -19.92 -13.95 1.82
C ASN A 73 -18.49 -14.18 2.33
N MET A 74 -17.61 -13.18 2.20
CA MET A 74 -16.23 -13.28 2.61
C MET A 74 -15.95 -12.45 3.85
N LEU A 75 -15.08 -13.02 4.68
CA LEU A 75 -14.65 -12.40 5.91
C LEU A 75 -13.77 -11.17 5.67
N PHE A 76 -14.02 -10.11 6.42
CA PHE A 76 -13.11 -8.97 6.55
C PHE A 76 -11.96 -9.33 7.50
N LEU A 77 -10.75 -9.52 6.95
CA LEU A 77 -9.54 -9.85 7.73
C LEU A 77 -8.58 -8.65 7.78
N SER A 78 -8.94 -7.64 8.57
CA SER A 78 -8.11 -6.46 8.84
C SER A 78 -8.34 -5.95 10.26
N ALA A 79 -7.47 -5.06 10.75
CA ALA A 79 -7.63 -4.50 12.10
C ALA A 79 -8.99 -3.79 12.24
N PRO A 80 -9.70 -3.87 13.39
CA PRO A 80 -11.05 -3.33 13.51
C PRO A 80 -11.19 -1.87 13.05
N ILE A 81 -10.27 -0.99 13.46
CA ILE A 81 -10.28 0.43 13.08
C ILE A 81 -10.12 0.70 11.58
N SER A 82 -9.54 -0.23 10.81
CA SER A 82 -9.38 -0.01 9.37
C SER A 82 -10.71 -0.10 8.61
N SER A 83 -11.77 -0.65 9.22
CA SER A 83 -13.14 -0.58 8.68
C SER A 83 -13.58 0.85 8.34
N PHE A 84 -13.20 1.83 9.16
CA PHE A 84 -13.51 3.24 8.91
C PHE A 84 -12.81 3.83 7.68
N PHE A 85 -11.72 3.23 7.19
CA PHE A 85 -11.10 3.65 5.93
C PHE A 85 -12.01 3.38 4.73
N TYR A 86 -12.95 2.43 4.87
CA TYR A 86 -13.89 2.03 3.82
C TYR A 86 -15.30 2.59 4.02
N ALA A 87 -15.61 3.20 5.16
CA ALA A 87 -16.90 3.85 5.42
C ALA A 87 -17.34 4.85 4.32
N PRO A 88 -16.45 5.64 3.70
CA PRO A 88 -16.85 6.53 2.60
C PRO A 88 -17.39 5.80 1.37
N LEU A 89 -17.03 4.52 1.15
CA LEU A 89 -17.57 3.74 0.03
C LEU A 89 -19.06 3.44 0.21
N ALA A 90 -19.52 3.27 1.46
CA ALA A 90 -20.93 3.00 1.78
C ALA A 90 -21.88 4.19 1.52
N LEU A 91 -21.33 5.36 1.19
CA LEU A 91 -22.13 6.50 0.73
C LEU A 91 -22.69 6.29 -0.69
N PHE A 92 -22.08 5.39 -1.46
CA PHE A 92 -22.50 5.07 -2.83
C PHE A 92 -23.25 3.74 -2.84
N ASP A 93 -24.11 3.53 -3.83
CA ASP A 93 -24.61 2.18 -4.11
C ASP A 93 -23.45 1.23 -4.45
N PRO A 94 -23.60 -0.10 -4.26
CA PRO A 94 -22.49 -1.03 -4.41
C PRO A 94 -21.79 -0.99 -5.79
N PRO A 95 -22.50 -0.88 -6.95
CA PRO A 95 -21.86 -0.65 -8.24
C PRO A 95 -21.02 0.63 -8.34
N ALA A 96 -21.52 1.76 -7.85
CA ALA A 96 -20.79 3.02 -7.84
C ALA A 96 -19.59 2.99 -6.88
N ALA A 97 -19.76 2.41 -5.69
CA ALA A 97 -18.69 2.18 -4.74
C ALA A 97 -17.57 1.30 -5.31
N LEU A 98 -17.93 0.23 -6.03
CA LEU A 98 -17.00 -0.65 -6.73
C LEU A 98 -16.17 0.13 -7.77
N PHE A 99 -16.82 0.98 -8.56
CA PHE A 99 -16.15 1.83 -9.53
C PHE A 99 -15.14 2.77 -8.86
N VAL A 100 -15.57 3.48 -7.81
CA VAL A 100 -14.70 4.38 -7.03
C VAL A 100 -13.50 3.63 -6.44
N PHE A 101 -13.74 2.45 -5.87
CA PHE A 101 -12.69 1.62 -5.29
C PHE A 101 -11.67 1.16 -6.34
N LYS A 102 -12.12 0.76 -7.53
CA LYS A 102 -11.22 0.42 -8.65
C LYS A 102 -10.41 1.61 -9.15
N VAL A 103 -11.00 2.80 -9.21
CA VAL A 103 -10.28 4.02 -9.58
C VAL A 103 -9.18 4.32 -8.55
N GLU A 104 -9.48 4.24 -7.25
CA GLU A 104 -8.48 4.40 -6.19
C GLU A 104 -7.35 3.38 -6.34
N ASN A 105 -7.68 2.11 -6.56
CA ASN A 105 -6.70 1.05 -6.77
C ASN A 105 -5.76 1.33 -7.96
N VAL A 106 -6.30 1.82 -9.09
CA VAL A 106 -5.50 2.23 -10.25
C VAL A 106 -4.55 3.38 -9.89
N VAL A 107 -5.07 4.42 -9.23
CA VAL A 107 -4.26 5.58 -8.81
C VAL A 107 -3.14 5.13 -7.87
N ALA A 108 -3.45 4.29 -6.88
CA ALA A 108 -2.47 3.75 -5.94
C ALA A 108 -1.40 2.91 -6.65
N LEU A 109 -1.78 2.03 -7.59
CA LEU A 109 -0.83 1.23 -8.37
C LEU A 109 0.11 2.12 -9.20
N LEU A 110 -0.44 3.09 -9.95
CA LEU A 110 0.35 4.00 -10.78
C LEU A 110 1.30 4.84 -9.93
N LEU A 111 0.84 5.31 -8.76
CA LEU A 111 1.67 6.04 -7.80
C LEU A 111 2.82 5.16 -7.30
N ALA A 112 2.53 3.92 -6.92
CA ALA A 112 3.54 2.98 -6.45
C ALA A 112 4.61 2.70 -7.51
N LEU A 113 4.20 2.44 -8.76
CA LEU A 113 5.10 2.22 -9.89
C LEU A 113 5.95 3.45 -10.19
N ALA A 114 5.37 4.64 -10.17
CA ALA A 114 6.09 5.89 -10.39
C ALA A 114 7.16 6.12 -9.31
N ILE A 115 6.78 6.03 -8.03
CA ILE A 115 7.72 6.24 -6.91
C ILE A 115 8.84 5.21 -6.94
N LEU A 116 8.51 3.93 -7.14
CA LEU A 116 9.51 2.86 -7.22
C LEU A 116 10.46 3.07 -8.40
N TYR A 117 9.94 3.42 -9.58
CA TYR A 117 10.75 3.74 -10.76
C TYR A 117 11.72 4.88 -10.48
N TYR A 118 11.23 6.02 -9.95
CA TYR A 118 12.09 7.18 -9.70
C TYR A 118 13.13 6.93 -8.61
N THR A 119 12.77 6.18 -7.56
CA THR A 119 13.69 5.78 -6.49
C THR A 119 14.85 4.96 -7.07
N LEU A 120 14.54 3.95 -7.89
CA LEU A 120 15.56 3.07 -8.45
C LEU A 120 16.32 3.69 -9.63
N ARG A 121 15.68 4.53 -10.45
CA ARG A 121 16.30 5.25 -11.56
C ARG A 121 17.49 6.08 -11.10
N ALA A 122 17.44 6.64 -9.89
CA ALA A 122 18.54 7.41 -9.31
C ALA A 122 19.86 6.62 -9.21
N HIS A 123 19.79 5.28 -9.20
CA HIS A 123 20.95 4.40 -9.14
C HIS A 123 21.34 3.80 -10.49
N VAL A 124 20.60 4.11 -11.55
CA VAL A 124 20.86 3.65 -12.92
C VAL A 124 21.71 4.69 -13.65
N ARG A 125 22.77 4.22 -14.32
CA ARG A 125 23.64 5.07 -15.17
C ARG A 125 22.79 5.80 -16.21
N GLU A 126 23.10 7.06 -16.48
CA GLU A 126 22.31 7.91 -17.38
C GLU A 126 22.06 7.25 -18.75
N ALA A 127 23.12 6.69 -19.35
CA ALA A 127 23.05 5.98 -20.63
C ALA A 127 22.14 4.74 -20.64
N ASP A 128 21.76 4.21 -19.47
CA ASP A 128 20.94 3.02 -19.29
C ASP A 128 19.49 3.31 -18.89
N GLN A 129 19.15 4.57 -18.61
CA GLN A 129 17.86 4.93 -18.01
C GLN A 129 16.68 4.62 -18.94
N LEU A 130 16.85 4.79 -20.24
CA LEU A 130 15.80 4.46 -21.22
C LEU A 130 15.54 2.95 -21.27
N SER A 131 16.59 2.13 -21.36
CA SER A 131 16.44 0.67 -21.33
C SER A 131 15.94 0.17 -19.98
N PHE A 132 16.32 0.81 -18.88
CA PHE A 132 15.74 0.54 -17.56
C PHE A 132 14.24 0.81 -17.54
N ALA A 133 13.81 1.98 -18.00
CA ALA A 133 12.38 2.33 -18.08
C ALA A 133 11.61 1.30 -18.92
N ALA A 134 12.12 0.96 -20.10
CA ALA A 134 11.51 -0.02 -20.99
C ALA A 134 11.32 -1.39 -20.28
N LEU A 135 12.37 -1.92 -19.65
CA LEU A 135 12.31 -3.18 -18.92
C LEU A 135 11.41 -3.10 -17.68
N PHE A 136 11.49 -2.04 -16.89
CA PHE A 136 10.70 -1.85 -15.68
C PHE A 136 9.19 -1.84 -15.99
N PHE A 137 8.76 -1.00 -16.94
CA PHE A 137 7.35 -0.89 -17.29
C PHE A 137 6.84 -2.10 -18.09
N THR A 138 7.70 -2.77 -18.87
CA THR A 138 7.33 -4.06 -19.48
C THR A 138 7.13 -5.13 -18.41
N ALA A 139 8.03 -5.22 -17.43
CA ALA A 139 7.87 -6.15 -16.32
C ALA A 139 6.59 -5.84 -15.53
N ALA A 140 6.32 -4.57 -15.21
CA ALA A 140 5.09 -4.16 -14.52
C ALA A 140 3.82 -4.52 -15.31
N LEU A 141 3.83 -4.28 -16.63
CA LEU A 141 2.73 -4.67 -17.52
C LEU A 141 2.47 -6.18 -17.51
N LEU A 142 3.53 -6.99 -17.52
CA LEU A 142 3.41 -8.45 -17.53
C LEU A 142 3.19 -9.05 -16.13
N PHE A 143 3.37 -8.26 -15.06
CA PHE A 143 3.27 -8.74 -13.69
C PHE A 143 1.81 -8.90 -13.25
N GLN A 144 1.26 -10.06 -13.56
CA GLN A 144 -0.16 -10.38 -13.40
C GLN A 144 -0.75 -10.13 -11.99
N PRO A 145 -0.02 -10.25 -10.86
CA PRO A 145 -0.54 -9.88 -9.54
C PRO A 145 -1.13 -8.46 -9.48
N PHE A 146 -0.61 -7.50 -10.25
CA PHE A 146 -1.17 -6.14 -10.32
C PHE A 146 -2.56 -6.12 -10.96
N TRP A 147 -2.81 -6.98 -11.95
CA TRP A 147 -4.05 -7.00 -12.73
C TRP A 147 -5.11 -7.91 -12.12
N THR A 148 -4.70 -8.97 -11.41
CA THR A 148 -5.62 -9.89 -10.73
C THR A 148 -6.48 -9.18 -9.68
N VAL A 149 -5.96 -8.12 -9.05
CA VAL A 149 -6.71 -7.24 -8.12
C VAL A 149 -8.06 -6.81 -8.71
N PHE A 150 -8.08 -6.38 -9.97
CA PHE A 150 -9.30 -5.84 -10.57
C PHE A 150 -10.31 -6.92 -10.99
N ARG A 151 -9.85 -8.17 -11.15
CA ARG A 151 -10.72 -9.32 -11.47
C ARG A 151 -11.52 -9.80 -10.26
N VAL A 152 -11.05 -9.51 -9.05
CA VAL A 152 -11.74 -9.83 -7.79
C VAL A 152 -12.54 -8.63 -7.24
N GLY A 153 -12.88 -7.64 -8.08
CA GLY A 153 -13.60 -6.44 -7.64
C GLY A 153 -12.71 -5.29 -7.18
N GLY A 154 -11.40 -5.49 -7.05
CA GLY A 154 -10.50 -4.55 -6.41
C GLY A 154 -10.00 -5.10 -5.07
N GLN A 155 -8.95 -4.47 -4.55
CA GLN A 155 -8.24 -4.91 -3.36
C GLN A 155 -7.47 -3.72 -2.79
N VAL A 156 -7.22 -3.69 -1.48
CA VAL A 156 -6.34 -2.72 -0.81
C VAL A 156 -4.84 -2.89 -1.10
N THR A 157 -4.47 -3.92 -1.87
CA THR A 157 -3.08 -4.28 -2.13
C THR A 157 -2.32 -3.24 -2.97
N PRO A 158 -2.90 -2.59 -4.00
CA PRO A 158 -2.31 -1.41 -4.64
C PRO A 158 -2.03 -0.27 -3.66
N THR A 159 -2.92 -0.02 -2.70
CA THR A 159 -2.72 0.97 -1.63
C THR A 159 -1.54 0.57 -0.74
N ILE A 160 -1.42 -0.71 -0.37
CA ILE A 160 -0.25 -1.25 0.35
C ILE A 160 1.03 -1.08 -0.48
N MET A 161 0.98 -1.37 -1.78
CA MET A 161 2.12 -1.20 -2.68
C MET A 161 2.57 0.26 -2.77
N ALA A 162 1.63 1.21 -2.79
CA ALA A 162 1.92 2.65 -2.73
C ALA A 162 2.59 3.03 -1.41
N LEU A 163 2.04 2.57 -0.28
CA LEU A 163 2.64 2.77 1.05
C LEU A 163 4.03 2.14 1.17
N LEU A 164 4.24 0.96 0.58
CA LEU A 164 5.54 0.29 0.52
C LEU A 164 6.54 1.08 -0.32
N ALA A 165 6.14 1.65 -1.46
CA ALA A 165 7.01 2.46 -2.30
C ALA A 165 7.37 3.81 -1.64
N VAL A 166 6.38 4.51 -1.07
CA VAL A 166 6.60 5.75 -0.29
C VAL A 166 7.47 5.48 0.93
N GLY A 167 7.17 4.42 1.66
CA GLY A 167 7.92 4.03 2.85
C GLY A 167 9.35 3.62 2.51
N ALA A 168 9.59 2.92 1.40
CA ALA A 168 10.94 2.60 0.92
C ALA A 168 11.75 3.87 0.69
N MET A 169 11.17 4.85 -0.02
CA MET A 169 11.81 6.14 -0.27
C MET A 169 12.15 6.86 1.05
N PHE A 170 11.25 6.91 2.03
CA PHE A 170 11.55 7.51 3.33
C PHE A 170 12.59 6.72 4.13
N HIS A 171 12.50 5.40 4.10
CA HIS A 171 13.33 4.51 4.90
C HIS A 171 14.78 4.50 4.42
N SER A 172 15.00 4.44 3.11
CA SER A 172 16.33 4.59 2.49
C SER A 172 17.01 5.91 2.85
N ASN A 173 16.22 6.92 3.19
CA ASN A 173 16.68 8.25 3.60
C ASN A 173 16.73 8.46 5.11
N ALA A 174 16.69 7.36 5.88
CA ALA A 174 16.69 7.38 7.34
C ALA A 174 15.58 8.26 7.96
N ARG A 175 14.51 8.55 7.21
CA ARG A 175 13.32 9.25 7.71
C ARG A 175 12.43 8.24 8.44
N PHE A 176 12.92 7.76 9.58
CA PHE A 176 12.35 6.63 10.31
C PHE A 176 10.93 6.87 10.79
N ALA A 177 10.58 8.10 11.17
CA ALA A 177 9.22 8.39 11.63
C ALA A 177 8.17 8.20 10.53
N LEU A 178 8.44 8.74 9.33
CA LEU A 178 7.52 8.63 8.20
C LEU A 178 7.43 7.21 7.66
N SER A 179 8.58 6.52 7.55
CA SER A 179 8.58 5.10 7.14
C SER A 179 7.89 4.19 8.17
N ALA A 180 8.03 4.48 9.48
CA ALA A 180 7.30 3.79 10.54
C ALA A 180 5.78 3.99 10.39
N ILE A 181 5.30 5.22 10.18
CA ILE A 181 3.89 5.50 9.94
C ILE A 181 3.37 4.75 8.71
N CYS A 182 4.10 4.77 7.59
CA CYS A 182 3.71 4.01 6.39
C CYS A 182 3.56 2.52 6.68
N PHE A 183 4.52 1.92 7.41
CA PHE A 183 4.47 0.50 7.72
C PHE A 183 3.40 0.15 8.75
N SER A 184 3.15 1.01 9.75
CA SER A 184 2.05 0.86 10.69
C SER A 184 0.69 0.88 9.96
N LEU A 185 0.49 1.78 9.00
CA LEU A 185 -0.72 1.79 8.16
C LEU A 185 -0.86 0.51 7.35
N ILE A 186 0.24 -0.01 6.78
CA ILE A 186 0.24 -1.30 6.07
C ILE A 186 -0.24 -2.42 7.01
N VAL A 187 0.26 -2.47 8.26
CA VAL A 187 -0.15 -3.48 9.25
C VAL A 187 -1.62 -3.33 9.64
N LEU A 188 -2.15 -2.11 9.78
CA LEU A 188 -3.57 -1.90 10.09
C LEU A 188 -4.48 -2.36 8.95
N ILE A 189 -4.09 -2.06 7.71
CA ILE A 189 -4.82 -2.49 6.50
C ILE A 189 -4.69 -4.00 6.31
N LYS A 190 -3.49 -4.57 6.49
CA LYS A 190 -3.24 -6.01 6.36
C LYS A 190 -2.29 -6.50 7.46
N PRO A 191 -2.84 -7.05 8.56
CA PRO A 191 -2.07 -7.54 9.71
C PRO A 191 -1.05 -8.64 9.39
N VAL A 192 -1.19 -9.33 8.26
CA VAL A 192 -0.18 -10.29 7.75
C VAL A 192 1.22 -9.67 7.62
N PHE A 193 1.32 -8.33 7.49
CA PHE A 193 2.61 -7.63 7.42
C PHE A 193 3.30 -7.41 8.78
N LEU A 194 2.68 -7.77 9.91
CA LEU A 194 3.25 -7.60 11.25
C LEU A 194 4.67 -8.21 11.42
N PRO A 195 4.98 -9.40 10.88
CA PRO A 195 6.34 -9.94 10.92
C PRO A 195 7.38 -9.05 10.20
N GLY A 196 6.97 -8.36 9.13
CA GLY A 196 7.82 -7.39 8.44
C GLY A 196 8.11 -6.15 9.32
N ALA A 197 7.12 -5.67 10.06
CA ALA A 197 7.29 -4.57 11.00
C ALA A 197 8.24 -4.94 12.14
N ALA A 198 8.10 -6.16 12.68
CA ALA A 198 9.00 -6.70 13.69
C ALA A 198 10.44 -6.80 13.15
N PHE A 199 10.63 -7.30 11.93
CA PHE A 199 11.95 -7.32 11.30
C PHE A 199 12.57 -5.92 11.19
N LEU A 200 11.81 -4.91 10.74
CA LEU A 200 12.30 -3.54 10.63
C LEU A 200 12.63 -2.90 11.97
N ALA A 201 11.88 -3.21 13.02
CA ALA A 201 12.17 -2.76 14.39
C ALA A 201 13.60 -3.16 14.82
N PHE A 202 14.02 -4.37 14.49
CA PHE A 202 15.40 -4.83 14.76
C PHE A 202 16.40 -4.30 13.75
N ALA A 203 16.07 -4.30 12.46
CA ALA A 203 17.00 -3.96 11.37
C ALA A 203 17.34 -2.46 11.31
N SER A 204 16.42 -1.59 11.74
CA SER A 204 16.47 -0.14 11.47
C SER A 204 16.87 0.71 12.67
N GLY A 205 17.07 0.07 13.84
CA GLY A 205 17.51 0.72 15.07
C GLY A 205 16.40 1.37 15.91
N ARG A 206 16.80 1.92 17.06
CA ARG A 206 15.90 2.37 18.14
C ARG A 206 14.86 3.42 17.70
N ARG A 207 15.22 4.36 16.81
CA ARG A 207 14.30 5.42 16.37
C ARG A 207 13.10 4.87 15.62
N PHE A 208 13.32 4.00 14.64
CA PHE A 208 12.23 3.35 13.92
C PHE A 208 11.37 2.52 14.88
N PHE A 209 12.00 1.71 15.74
CA PHE A 209 11.29 0.90 16.74
C PHE A 209 10.35 1.73 17.61
N VAL A 210 10.87 2.80 18.23
CA VAL A 210 10.07 3.65 19.13
C VAL A 210 8.90 4.30 18.39
N VAL A 211 9.11 4.84 17.18
CA VAL A 211 8.01 5.48 16.44
C VAL A 211 6.96 4.46 16.00
N SER A 212 7.39 3.29 15.48
CA SER A 212 6.47 2.22 15.10
C SER A 212 5.66 1.72 16.29
N LEU A 213 6.30 1.55 17.46
CA LEU A 213 5.64 1.14 18.69
C LEU A 213 4.61 2.18 19.16
N LEU A 214 5.00 3.45 19.26
CA LEU A 214 4.10 4.53 19.69
C LEU A 214 2.93 4.69 18.72
N THR A 215 3.19 4.63 17.42
CA THR A 215 2.14 4.73 16.39
C THR A 215 1.19 3.54 16.48
N GLY A 216 1.71 2.32 16.60
CA GLY A 216 0.91 1.11 16.78
C GLY A 216 0.06 1.14 18.05
N LEU A 217 0.64 1.54 19.19
CA LEU A 217 -0.08 1.69 20.46
C LEU A 217 -1.16 2.77 20.38
N ALA A 218 -0.88 3.91 19.72
CA ALA A 218 -1.87 4.96 19.54
C ALA A 218 -3.07 4.49 18.71
N PHE A 219 -2.83 3.78 17.60
CA PHE A 219 -3.93 3.21 16.80
C PHE A 219 -4.68 2.09 17.54
N ALA A 220 -3.98 1.23 18.28
CA ALA A 220 -4.63 0.20 19.09
C ALA A 220 -5.50 0.81 20.20
N ALA A 221 -4.99 1.80 20.93
CA ALA A 221 -5.74 2.51 21.96
C ALA A 221 -6.96 3.23 21.37
N LEU A 222 -6.80 3.92 20.24
CA LEU A 222 -7.91 4.56 19.53
C LEU A 222 -8.95 3.52 19.07
N SER A 223 -8.49 2.40 18.50
CA SER A 223 -9.37 1.32 18.04
C SER A 223 -10.18 0.72 19.18
N VAL A 224 -9.55 0.43 20.32
CA VAL A 224 -10.23 -0.09 21.52
C VAL A 224 -11.18 0.94 22.11
N ALA A 225 -10.79 2.22 22.15
CA ALA A 225 -11.65 3.29 22.66
C ALA A 225 -12.91 3.49 21.81
N LEU A 226 -12.82 3.32 20.49
CA LEU A 226 -13.96 3.49 19.57
C LEU A 226 -14.82 2.23 19.43
N LEU A 227 -14.22 1.04 19.47
CA LEU A 227 -14.87 -0.21 19.06
C LEU A 227 -15.00 -1.25 20.17
N GLY A 228 -14.45 -0.98 21.36
CA GLY A 228 -14.42 -1.91 22.48
C GLY A 228 -13.35 -2.99 22.35
N LEU A 229 -12.98 -3.59 23.49
CA LEU A 229 -11.95 -4.64 23.56
C LEU A 229 -12.45 -5.97 22.97
N ASP A 230 -13.72 -6.31 23.16
CA ASP A 230 -14.29 -7.60 22.76
C ASP A 230 -14.18 -7.85 21.25
N LEU A 231 -14.40 -6.81 20.44
CA LEU A 231 -14.23 -6.91 18.98
C LEU A 231 -12.79 -7.28 18.58
N HIS A 232 -11.80 -6.81 19.34
CA HIS A 232 -10.39 -7.11 19.09
C HIS A 232 -10.02 -8.54 19.51
N ILE A 233 -10.63 -9.04 20.59
CA ILE A 233 -10.49 -10.44 20.99
C ILE A 233 -11.05 -11.33 19.88
N GLY A 234 -12.28 -11.06 19.42
CA GLY A 234 -12.91 -11.78 18.32
C GLY A 234 -12.09 -11.72 17.02
N PHE A 235 -11.48 -10.58 16.72
CA PHE A 235 -10.55 -10.43 15.59
C PHE A 235 -9.34 -11.39 15.69
N VAL A 236 -8.68 -11.44 16.86
CA VAL A 236 -7.52 -12.31 17.08
C VAL A 236 -7.91 -13.78 16.99
N GLU A 237 -9.02 -14.17 17.63
CA GLU A 237 -9.55 -15.53 17.55
C GLU A 237 -9.83 -15.93 16.11
N ARG A 238 -10.47 -15.04 15.33
CA ARG A 238 -10.76 -15.28 13.92
C ARG A 238 -9.50 -15.41 13.07
N MET A 239 -8.48 -14.57 13.30
CA MET A 239 -7.19 -14.72 12.62
C MET A 239 -6.52 -16.07 12.93
N MET A 240 -6.59 -16.53 14.18
CA MET A 240 -6.04 -17.83 14.58
C MET A 240 -6.79 -18.99 13.90
N GLN A 241 -8.13 -18.89 13.82
CA GLN A 241 -8.95 -19.88 13.11
C GLN A 241 -8.62 -19.95 11.62
N GLU A 242 -8.57 -18.79 10.94
CA GLU A 242 -8.28 -18.73 9.51
C GLU A 242 -6.84 -19.18 9.17
N GLY A 243 -5.88 -18.87 10.05
CA GLY A 243 -4.47 -19.28 9.88
C GLY A 243 -4.26 -20.80 9.96
N ALA A 244 -5.21 -21.55 10.52
CA ALA A 244 -5.16 -23.00 10.63
C ALA A 244 -5.77 -23.75 9.43
N ARG A 245 -6.45 -23.04 8.50
CA ARG A 245 -7.15 -23.64 7.35
C ARG A 245 -6.22 -23.81 6.15
N ALA A 246 -6.31 -24.95 5.45
CA ALA A 246 -5.74 -25.07 4.10
C ALA A 246 -6.73 -24.56 3.07
N TRP A 247 -6.36 -23.49 2.37
CA TRP A 247 -7.14 -22.95 1.26
C TRP A 247 -6.92 -23.74 -0.03
N PRO A 248 -7.95 -23.88 -0.89
CA PRO A 248 -7.85 -24.57 -2.17
C PRO A 248 -6.60 -24.16 -2.96
N SER A 249 -5.87 -25.14 -3.51
CA SER A 249 -4.54 -24.92 -4.12
C SER A 249 -4.57 -23.89 -5.25
N HIS A 250 -5.68 -23.79 -5.97
CA HIS A 250 -5.85 -22.84 -7.07
C HIS A 250 -6.01 -21.38 -6.61
N TYR A 251 -6.36 -21.14 -5.34
CA TYR A 251 -6.39 -19.80 -4.74
C TYR A 251 -5.11 -19.44 -3.99
N ASN A 252 -4.37 -20.44 -3.49
CA ASN A 252 -3.20 -20.25 -2.65
C ASN A 252 -1.87 -20.30 -3.44
N SER A 253 -1.09 -19.23 -3.35
CA SER A 253 0.23 -19.09 -3.97
C SER A 253 1.37 -19.21 -2.96
N ALA A 254 1.11 -19.65 -1.73
CA ALA A 254 2.11 -19.79 -0.67
C ALA A 254 3.14 -20.88 -1.03
N LEU A 255 4.41 -20.73 -0.61
CA LEU A 255 5.48 -21.71 -0.87
C LEU A 255 5.10 -23.17 -0.54
N THR A 256 4.24 -23.35 0.45
CA THR A 256 3.83 -24.65 0.99
C THR A 256 2.52 -25.16 0.39
N SER A 257 1.93 -24.46 -0.58
CA SER A 257 0.61 -24.80 -1.11
C SER A 257 0.55 -26.23 -1.62
N ALA A 258 1.60 -26.74 -2.28
CA ALA A 258 1.65 -28.12 -2.74
C ALA A 258 1.73 -29.14 -1.59
N VAL A 259 2.53 -28.84 -0.55
CA VAL A 259 2.77 -29.74 0.59
C VAL A 259 1.50 -29.98 1.40
N ASN A 260 0.65 -28.96 1.50
CA ASN A 260 -0.62 -29.03 2.24
C ASN A 260 -1.56 -30.14 1.71
N TYR A 261 -1.37 -30.63 0.48
CA TYR A 261 -2.21 -31.65 -0.16
C TYR A 261 -1.59 -33.05 -0.26
N ILE A 262 -0.40 -33.27 0.31
CA ILE A 262 0.24 -34.60 0.30
C ILE A 262 -0.47 -35.59 1.24
N SER A 263 -1.16 -35.10 2.27
CA SER A 263 -1.94 -35.92 3.22
C SER A 263 -3.11 -35.11 3.79
N PRO A 264 -4.19 -34.88 3.01
CA PRO A 264 -5.38 -34.21 3.53
C PRO A 264 -6.05 -35.12 4.55
N GLU A 265 -6.00 -34.76 5.84
CA GLU A 265 -6.56 -35.59 6.92
C GLU A 265 -8.10 -35.54 6.95
N GLN A 266 -8.72 -34.49 6.40
CA GLN A 266 -10.16 -34.32 6.19
C GLN A 266 -10.41 -33.03 5.41
N CYS A 267 -11.20 -33.08 4.34
CA CYS A 267 -11.75 -31.90 3.68
C CYS A 267 -13.23 -31.78 4.06
N GLY A 268 -13.63 -30.61 4.56
CA GLY A 268 -15.04 -30.33 4.87
C GLY A 268 -15.87 -30.20 3.58
N ALA A 269 -17.20 -30.22 3.74
CA ALA A 269 -18.14 -29.97 2.63
C ALA A 269 -18.01 -28.54 2.06
N ASP A 270 -17.38 -27.64 2.82
CA ASP A 270 -17.01 -26.28 2.43
C ASP A 270 -15.75 -26.22 1.55
N GLY A 271 -15.11 -27.38 1.28
CA GLY A 271 -13.91 -27.49 0.45
C GLY A 271 -12.61 -27.13 1.17
N PHE A 272 -12.65 -26.84 2.47
CA PHE A 272 -11.45 -26.55 3.27
C PHE A 272 -10.90 -27.82 3.89
N CYS A 273 -9.58 -28.01 3.77
CA CYS A 273 -8.91 -29.18 4.31
C CYS A 273 -8.10 -28.84 5.56
N ARG A 274 -8.02 -29.78 6.50
CA ARG A 274 -7.03 -29.74 7.59
C ARG A 274 -5.71 -30.32 7.08
N VAL A 275 -4.62 -29.61 7.33
CA VAL A 275 -3.27 -30.08 6.99
C VAL A 275 -2.86 -31.12 8.02
N GLY A 276 -2.55 -32.34 7.58
CA GLY A 276 -2.07 -33.38 8.49
C GLY A 276 -0.73 -33.04 9.12
N GLN A 277 -0.46 -33.61 10.30
CA GLN A 277 0.71 -33.23 11.12
C GLN A 277 2.06 -33.31 10.37
N PRO A 278 2.34 -34.35 9.56
CA PRO A 278 3.59 -34.40 8.79
C PRO A 278 3.71 -33.27 7.75
N ALA A 279 2.63 -32.99 7.02
CA ALA A 279 2.59 -31.91 6.03
C ALA A 279 2.70 -30.52 6.69
N ALA A 280 2.11 -30.35 7.88
CA ALA A 280 2.23 -29.13 8.67
C ALA A 280 3.68 -28.90 9.12
N ALA A 281 4.38 -29.95 9.58
CA ALA A 281 5.79 -29.87 9.97
C ALA A 281 6.70 -29.51 8.79
N VAL A 282 6.53 -30.18 7.64
CA VAL A 282 7.28 -29.86 6.41
C VAL A 282 7.00 -28.42 5.96
N SER A 283 5.74 -27.99 6.02
CA SER A 283 5.35 -26.62 5.67
C SER A 283 5.95 -25.59 6.63
N ALA A 284 6.04 -25.89 7.92
CA ALA A 284 6.74 -25.04 8.88
C ALA A 284 8.24 -24.94 8.55
N LEU A 285 8.89 -26.06 8.25
CA LEU A 285 10.32 -26.08 7.89
C LEU A 285 10.62 -25.28 6.61
N ILE A 286 9.79 -25.40 5.57
CA ILE A 286 9.94 -24.62 4.32
C ILE A 286 9.85 -23.12 4.62
N ARG A 287 8.84 -22.70 5.40
CA ARG A 287 8.64 -21.27 5.74
C ARG A 287 9.77 -20.74 6.62
N LEU A 288 10.20 -21.49 7.63
CA LEU A 288 11.36 -21.14 8.47
C LEU A 288 12.64 -21.04 7.63
N GLY A 289 12.85 -21.96 6.68
CA GLY A 289 13.97 -21.91 5.74
C GLY A 289 13.95 -20.67 4.86
N ALA A 290 12.78 -20.28 4.34
CA ALA A 290 12.62 -19.06 3.54
C ALA A 290 12.90 -17.79 4.37
N VAL A 291 12.38 -17.71 5.60
CA VAL A 291 12.67 -16.61 6.54
C VAL A 291 14.17 -16.56 6.87
N ALA A 292 14.79 -17.72 7.16
CA ALA A 292 16.21 -17.81 7.44
C ALA A 292 17.07 -17.35 6.25
N ALA A 293 16.66 -17.66 5.01
CA ALA A 293 17.35 -17.20 3.80
C ALA A 293 17.31 -15.66 3.66
N LEU A 294 16.15 -15.03 3.93
CA LEU A 294 16.02 -13.57 3.94
C LEU A 294 16.87 -12.93 5.05
N ILE A 295 16.86 -13.49 6.26
CA ILE A 295 17.69 -13.01 7.37
C ILE A 295 19.18 -13.17 7.03
N ALA A 296 19.59 -14.29 6.44
CA ALA A 296 20.98 -14.52 6.02
C ALA A 296 21.43 -13.53 4.95
N LEU A 297 20.55 -13.16 4.01
CA LEU A 297 20.80 -12.08 3.05
C LEU A 297 21.06 -10.75 3.78
N TYR A 298 20.20 -10.39 4.75
CA TYR A 298 20.37 -9.15 5.52
C TYR A 298 21.66 -9.15 6.36
N VAL A 299 21.95 -10.23 7.09
CA VAL A 299 23.16 -10.34 7.90
C VAL A 299 24.41 -10.29 7.03
N GLY A 300 24.40 -10.94 5.85
CA GLY A 300 25.47 -10.85 4.86
C GLY A 300 25.70 -9.42 4.37
N ALA A 301 24.61 -8.69 4.09
CA ALA A 301 24.68 -7.28 3.73
C ALA A 301 25.19 -6.39 4.87
N TRP A 302 24.74 -6.62 6.10
CA TRP A 302 25.16 -5.87 7.29
C TRP A 302 26.66 -6.02 7.59
N ARG A 303 27.23 -7.19 7.31
CA ARG A 303 28.68 -7.45 7.42
C ARG A 303 29.50 -6.85 6.28
N SER A 304 28.87 -6.40 5.20
CA SER A 304 29.56 -5.72 4.09
C SER A 304 29.66 -4.21 4.35
N ALA A 305 30.64 -3.53 3.74
CA ALA A 305 30.80 -2.07 3.81
C ALA A 305 29.75 -1.31 2.96
N MET A 306 28.48 -1.72 3.10
CA MET A 306 27.34 -1.19 2.35
C MET A 306 26.97 0.19 2.87
N ALA A 307 26.67 1.11 1.94
CA ALA A 307 26.15 2.42 2.29
C ALA A 307 24.86 2.29 3.12
N GLN A 308 24.67 3.20 4.08
CA GLN A 308 23.51 3.13 4.98
C GLN A 308 22.18 3.09 4.22
N GLY A 309 21.99 3.96 3.22
CA GLY A 309 20.76 4.01 2.43
C GLY A 309 20.46 2.72 1.66
N ALA A 310 21.49 2.07 1.12
CA ALA A 310 21.38 0.75 0.49
C ALA A 310 20.96 -0.33 1.49
N ARG A 311 21.58 -0.35 2.68
CA ARG A 311 21.24 -1.31 3.74
C ARG A 311 19.80 -1.13 4.21
N LEU A 312 19.35 0.11 4.37
CA LEU A 312 17.97 0.42 4.75
C LEU A 312 16.99 0.03 3.63
N HIS A 313 17.32 0.30 2.36
CA HIS A 313 16.50 -0.15 1.22
C HIS A 313 16.34 -1.68 1.20
N LEU A 314 17.44 -2.42 1.41
CA LEU A 314 17.42 -3.87 1.49
C LEU A 314 16.57 -4.36 2.67
N ALA A 315 16.73 -3.76 3.85
CA ALA A 315 15.92 -4.09 5.03
C ALA A 315 14.42 -3.91 4.74
N TRP A 316 14.05 -2.78 4.14
CA TRP A 316 12.67 -2.49 3.73
C TRP A 316 12.12 -3.50 2.72
N THR A 317 12.93 -3.84 1.71
CA THR A 317 12.55 -4.84 0.69
C THR A 317 12.32 -6.21 1.31
N ILE A 318 13.18 -6.62 2.25
CA ILE A 318 13.02 -7.88 3.00
C ILE A 318 11.74 -7.84 3.83
N ALA A 319 11.49 -6.74 4.55
CA ALA A 319 10.30 -6.58 5.38
C ALA A 319 9.00 -6.66 4.58
N ALA A 320 8.98 -6.17 3.34
CA ALA A 320 7.83 -6.23 2.45
C ALA A 320 7.55 -7.67 1.96
N VAL A 321 8.60 -8.44 1.68
CA VAL A 321 8.48 -9.80 1.10
C VAL A 321 8.36 -10.88 2.17
N LEU A 322 8.91 -10.66 3.37
CA LEU A 322 8.92 -11.64 4.46
C LEU A 322 7.50 -12.17 4.80
N PRO A 323 6.45 -11.34 4.90
CA PRO A 323 5.08 -11.80 5.14
C PRO A 323 4.60 -12.86 4.16
N VAL A 324 4.79 -12.64 2.85
CA VAL A 324 4.35 -13.59 1.81
C VAL A 324 5.20 -14.85 1.75
N MET A 325 6.41 -14.84 2.32
CA MET A 325 7.26 -16.02 2.47
C MET A 325 6.93 -16.84 3.73
N ALA A 326 6.41 -16.19 4.77
CA ALA A 326 6.20 -16.79 6.09
C ALA A 326 4.74 -17.25 6.33
N THR A 327 3.78 -16.69 5.59
CA THR A 327 2.36 -17.03 5.76
C THR A 327 1.99 -18.34 5.05
N PRO A 328 1.07 -19.15 5.59
CA PRO A 328 0.56 -20.36 4.92
C PRO A 328 -0.43 -20.04 3.78
N ILE A 329 -0.93 -18.80 3.72
CA ILE A 329 -1.96 -18.37 2.76
C ILE A 329 -1.47 -17.11 2.04
N VAL A 330 -1.26 -17.23 0.74
CA VAL A 330 -0.86 -16.10 -0.12
C VAL A 330 -1.83 -16.02 -1.28
N TRP A 331 -2.64 -14.98 -1.32
CA TRP A 331 -3.49 -14.72 -2.48
C TRP A 331 -2.65 -14.21 -3.65
N ALA A 332 -3.10 -14.45 -4.88
CA ALA A 332 -2.40 -14.04 -6.10
C ALA A 332 -1.98 -12.56 -6.09
N HIS A 333 -2.85 -11.67 -5.59
CA HIS A 333 -2.57 -10.24 -5.53
C HIS A 333 -1.52 -9.86 -4.47
N TYR A 334 -1.32 -10.64 -3.41
CA TYR A 334 -0.26 -10.39 -2.42
C TYR A 334 1.15 -10.50 -3.03
N LEU A 335 1.29 -11.26 -4.11
CA LEU A 335 2.57 -11.37 -4.84
C LEU A 335 3.02 -10.04 -5.49
N SER A 336 2.15 -9.02 -5.55
CA SER A 336 2.54 -7.66 -5.97
C SER A 336 3.76 -7.12 -5.20
N VAL A 337 3.92 -7.46 -3.91
CA VAL A 337 5.07 -7.01 -3.11
C VAL A 337 6.40 -7.62 -3.56
N VAL A 338 6.37 -8.75 -4.25
CA VAL A 338 7.55 -9.38 -4.86
C VAL A 338 8.08 -8.53 -6.02
N PHE A 339 7.30 -7.57 -6.53
CA PHE A 339 7.78 -6.65 -7.54
C PHE A 339 8.88 -5.69 -7.02
N LEU A 340 8.97 -5.44 -5.70
CA LEU A 340 10.04 -4.62 -5.12
C LEU A 340 11.44 -5.18 -5.43
N PRO A 341 11.78 -6.43 -5.07
CA PRO A 341 13.08 -7.00 -5.42
C PRO A 341 13.27 -7.20 -6.93
N VAL A 342 12.20 -7.51 -7.69
CA VAL A 342 12.26 -7.61 -9.17
C VAL A 342 12.70 -6.28 -9.78
N ALA A 343 12.07 -5.18 -9.38
CA ALA A 343 12.41 -3.84 -9.84
C ALA A 343 13.86 -3.46 -9.50
N PHE A 344 14.33 -3.80 -8.29
CA PHE A 344 15.72 -3.60 -7.89
C PHE A 344 16.69 -4.37 -8.81
N ILE A 345 16.42 -5.65 -9.08
CA ILE A 345 17.27 -6.47 -9.95
C ILE A 345 17.32 -5.90 -11.38
N ILE A 346 16.18 -5.42 -11.92
CA ILE A 346 16.11 -4.78 -13.24
C ILE A 346 16.93 -3.48 -13.27
N ALA A 347 16.88 -2.68 -12.21
CA ALA A 347 17.68 -1.47 -12.07
C ALA A 347 19.18 -1.79 -12.05
N MET A 348 19.57 -2.81 -11.29
CA MET A 348 20.96 -3.25 -11.12
C MET A 348 21.42 -4.29 -12.15
N ARG A 349 20.72 -4.42 -13.28
CA ARG A 349 20.96 -5.52 -14.25
C ARG A 349 22.39 -5.64 -14.79
N ARG A 350 23.20 -4.57 -14.74
CA ARG A 350 24.61 -4.61 -15.16
C ARG A 350 25.53 -5.23 -14.11
N ASP A 351 25.10 -5.24 -12.85
CA ASP A 351 25.85 -5.73 -11.70
C ASP A 351 25.31 -7.09 -11.21
N ILE A 352 24.29 -7.62 -11.89
CA ILE A 352 23.65 -8.90 -11.60
C ILE A 352 24.01 -9.91 -12.71
N PRO A 353 24.43 -11.15 -12.37
CA PRO A 353 24.80 -12.14 -13.38
C PRO A 353 23.58 -12.60 -14.20
N ALA A 354 23.81 -12.93 -15.48
CA ALA A 354 22.75 -13.29 -16.42
C ALA A 354 21.80 -14.41 -15.92
N PRO A 355 22.26 -15.48 -15.25
CA PRO A 355 21.36 -16.48 -14.67
C PRO A 355 20.33 -15.92 -13.67
N ALA A 356 20.70 -14.94 -12.85
CA ALA A 356 19.75 -14.27 -11.95
C ALA A 356 18.75 -13.39 -12.71
N LEU A 357 19.18 -12.76 -13.82
CA LEU A 357 18.27 -12.03 -14.70
C LEU A 357 17.27 -12.96 -15.38
N TYR A 358 17.69 -14.17 -15.80
CA TYR A 358 16.80 -15.18 -16.35
C TYR A 358 15.78 -15.66 -15.32
N LEU A 359 16.19 -15.90 -14.07
CA LEU A 359 15.23 -16.22 -13.00
C LEU A 359 14.26 -15.07 -12.73
N THR A 360 14.72 -13.82 -12.79
CA THR A 360 13.86 -12.64 -12.62
C THR A 360 12.85 -12.53 -13.77
N ALA A 361 13.29 -12.77 -15.02
CA ALA A 361 12.39 -12.80 -16.18
C ALA A 361 11.39 -13.96 -16.08
N ALA A 362 11.83 -15.15 -15.67
CA ALA A 362 10.97 -16.30 -15.42
C ALA A 362 9.93 -15.99 -14.34
N LEU A 363 10.32 -15.31 -13.26
CA LEU A 363 9.41 -14.90 -12.19
C LEU A 363 8.29 -14.01 -12.76
N VAL A 364 8.64 -13.00 -13.57
CA VAL A 364 7.64 -12.14 -14.24
C VAL A 364 6.74 -12.94 -15.18
N LEU A 365 7.30 -13.83 -16.01
CA LEU A 365 6.54 -14.62 -16.98
C LEU A 365 5.61 -15.64 -16.30
N PHE A 366 6.10 -16.39 -15.32
CA PHE A 366 5.30 -17.35 -14.55
C PHE A 366 4.30 -16.66 -13.61
N SER A 367 4.44 -15.36 -13.37
CA SER A 367 3.39 -14.59 -12.68
C SER A 367 2.07 -14.62 -13.46
N VAL A 368 2.06 -14.86 -14.78
CA VAL A 368 0.82 -15.04 -15.58
C VAL A 368 -0.07 -16.16 -15.02
N GLY A 369 0.52 -17.20 -14.40
CA GLY A 369 -0.21 -18.24 -13.66
C GLY A 369 -1.02 -17.73 -12.46
N GLN A 370 -0.90 -16.45 -12.12
CA GLN A 370 -1.69 -15.77 -11.09
C GLN A 370 -2.97 -15.13 -11.66
N ASN A 371 -3.23 -15.25 -12.96
CA ASN A 371 -4.45 -14.78 -13.59
C ASN A 371 -5.63 -15.66 -13.16
N LEU A 372 -6.58 -15.08 -12.41
CA LEU A 372 -7.72 -15.82 -11.88
C LEU A 372 -8.58 -16.48 -12.98
N VAL A 373 -8.80 -15.80 -14.10
CA VAL A 373 -9.61 -16.35 -15.21
C VAL A 373 -8.93 -17.57 -15.83
N LEU A 374 -7.60 -17.51 -16.02
CA LEU A 374 -6.83 -18.65 -16.51
C LEU A 374 -6.91 -19.81 -15.54
N ILE A 375 -6.73 -19.56 -14.23
CA ILE A 375 -6.79 -20.59 -13.21
C ILE A 375 -8.16 -21.25 -13.15
N LEU A 376 -9.25 -20.47 -13.12
CA LEU A 376 -10.60 -21.04 -13.10
C LEU A 376 -10.91 -21.87 -14.35
N LYS A 377 -10.37 -21.49 -15.52
CA LYS A 377 -10.45 -22.33 -16.72
C LYS A 377 -9.69 -23.64 -16.59
N ILE A 378 -8.49 -23.62 -16.00
CA ILE A 378 -7.72 -24.84 -15.74
C ILE A 378 -8.50 -25.74 -14.79
N VAL A 379 -9.00 -25.19 -13.68
CA VAL A 379 -9.82 -25.93 -12.69
C VAL A 379 -11.05 -26.56 -13.36
N ALA A 380 -11.77 -25.81 -14.20
CA ALA A 380 -12.94 -26.32 -14.93
C ALA A 380 -12.58 -27.44 -15.94
N LEU A 381 -11.38 -27.41 -16.51
CA LEU A 381 -10.91 -28.43 -17.45
C LEU A 381 -10.38 -29.69 -16.74
N THR A 382 -9.78 -29.56 -15.57
CA THR A 382 -9.14 -30.67 -14.85
C THR A 382 -10.02 -31.28 -13.77
N GLY A 383 -11.11 -30.64 -13.35
CA GLY A 383 -11.93 -31.07 -12.21
C GLY A 383 -11.27 -30.78 -10.85
N MET A 384 -9.94 -30.93 -10.76
CA MET A 384 -9.16 -30.79 -9.52
C MET A 384 -9.58 -31.78 -8.43
N ASP A 385 -10.04 -32.96 -8.85
CA ASP A 385 -10.65 -33.96 -7.98
C ASP A 385 -9.60 -34.84 -7.28
N SER A 386 -8.38 -34.92 -7.83
CA SER A 386 -7.31 -35.74 -7.27
C SER A 386 -6.29 -34.94 -6.43
N PRO A 387 -5.69 -35.55 -5.39
CA PRO A 387 -4.56 -34.94 -4.67
C PRO A 387 -3.39 -34.57 -5.60
N GLY A 388 -3.14 -35.37 -6.65
CA GLY A 388 -2.08 -35.08 -7.63
C GLY A 388 -2.30 -33.77 -8.39
N GLU A 389 -3.54 -33.49 -8.81
CA GLU A 389 -3.91 -32.22 -9.46
C GLU A 389 -3.78 -31.04 -8.49
N GLN A 390 -4.22 -31.20 -7.23
CA GLN A 390 -4.08 -30.18 -6.19
C GLN A 390 -2.60 -29.88 -5.88
N ILE A 391 -1.75 -30.90 -5.82
CA ILE A 391 -0.30 -30.74 -5.66
C ILE A 391 0.30 -30.02 -6.87
N ALA A 392 -0.05 -30.43 -8.09
CA ALA A 392 0.46 -29.82 -9.33
C ALA A 392 0.05 -28.34 -9.45
N MET A 393 -1.21 -28.02 -9.17
CA MET A 393 -1.71 -26.64 -9.13
C MET A 393 -1.03 -25.83 -8.03
N GLY A 394 -0.89 -26.40 -6.83
CA GLY A 394 -0.19 -25.76 -5.71
C GLY A 394 1.26 -25.43 -6.08
N LEU A 395 1.97 -26.33 -6.76
CA LEU A 395 3.32 -26.08 -7.28
C LEU A 395 3.31 -24.94 -8.29
N PHE A 396 2.44 -25.02 -9.31
CA PHE A 396 2.31 -24.02 -10.36
C PHE A 396 2.04 -22.61 -9.79
N LYS A 397 1.08 -22.52 -8.87
CA LYS A 397 0.70 -21.28 -8.18
C LYS A 397 1.83 -20.70 -7.32
N SER A 398 2.71 -21.55 -6.80
CA SER A 398 3.81 -21.15 -5.91
C SER A 398 5.11 -20.79 -6.65
N ILE A 399 5.18 -21.01 -7.97
CA ILE A 399 6.40 -20.75 -8.78
C ILE A 399 7.00 -19.36 -8.52
N PRO A 400 6.24 -18.24 -8.48
CA PRO A 400 6.83 -16.93 -8.25
C PRO A 400 7.58 -16.81 -6.92
N LEU A 401 7.06 -17.40 -5.84
CA LEU A 401 7.74 -17.38 -4.54
C LEU A 401 8.95 -18.31 -4.52
N TRP A 402 8.88 -19.48 -5.15
CA TRP A 402 10.03 -20.38 -5.28
C TRP A 402 11.17 -19.74 -6.09
N LEU A 403 10.86 -19.04 -7.19
CA LEU A 403 11.86 -18.30 -7.97
C LEU A 403 12.45 -17.14 -7.18
N THR A 404 11.64 -16.44 -6.38
CA THR A 404 12.12 -15.40 -5.47
C THR A 404 13.07 -15.97 -4.41
N LEU A 405 12.71 -17.11 -3.80
CA LEU A 405 13.57 -17.79 -2.84
C LEU A 405 14.87 -18.27 -3.48
N ALA A 406 14.81 -18.82 -4.70
CA ALA A 406 16.00 -19.21 -5.46
C ALA A 406 16.94 -18.02 -5.74
N LEU A 407 16.38 -16.86 -6.11
CA LEU A 407 17.17 -15.62 -6.26
C LEU A 407 17.91 -15.27 -4.96
N VAL A 408 17.22 -15.32 -3.82
CA VAL A 408 17.82 -15.03 -2.52
C VAL A 408 18.89 -16.07 -2.16
N VAL A 409 18.60 -17.36 -2.27
CA VAL A 409 19.50 -18.44 -1.82
C VAL A 409 20.76 -18.51 -2.68
N PHE A 410 20.60 -18.56 -4.00
CA PHE A 410 21.70 -18.82 -4.94
C PHE A 410 22.46 -17.55 -5.35
N TYR A 411 21.78 -16.39 -5.36
CA TYR A 411 22.37 -15.13 -5.83
C TYR A 411 22.52 -14.06 -4.75
N ARG A 412 22.41 -14.41 -3.45
CA ARG A 412 22.65 -13.47 -2.34
C ARG A 412 23.91 -12.63 -2.47
N ARG A 413 25.03 -13.24 -2.90
CA ARG A 413 26.31 -12.53 -3.04
C ARG A 413 26.25 -11.47 -4.14
N ALA A 414 25.61 -11.78 -5.27
CA ALA A 414 25.41 -10.83 -6.36
C ALA A 414 24.46 -9.70 -5.96
N ILE A 415 23.37 -10.03 -5.24
CA ILE A 415 22.44 -9.02 -4.70
C ILE A 415 23.18 -8.06 -3.74
N ILE A 416 23.97 -8.59 -2.80
CA ILE A 416 24.78 -7.78 -1.88
C ILE A 416 25.81 -6.94 -2.65
N ALA A 417 26.46 -7.50 -3.68
CA ALA A 417 27.41 -6.78 -4.51
C ALA A 417 26.75 -5.61 -5.26
N ALA A 418 25.54 -5.81 -5.81
CA ALA A 418 24.77 -4.76 -6.46
C ALA A 418 24.47 -3.59 -5.50
N TYR A 419 24.08 -3.87 -4.26
CA TYR A 419 23.89 -2.82 -3.24
C TYR A 419 25.19 -2.10 -2.82
N ASN A 420 26.35 -2.69 -3.08
CA ASN A 420 27.66 -2.09 -2.77
C ASN A 420 28.20 -1.19 -3.90
N THR A 421 27.48 -1.05 -5.00
CA THR A 421 27.89 -0.21 -6.13
C THR A 421 27.98 1.28 -5.75
N PRO A 422 28.87 2.06 -6.40
CA PRO A 422 29.06 3.48 -6.05
C PRO A 422 27.80 4.35 -6.14
N SER A 423 26.83 3.98 -6.99
CA SER A 423 25.58 4.73 -7.16
C SER A 423 24.74 4.81 -5.89
N TRP A 424 24.87 3.83 -4.98
CA TRP A 424 24.25 3.86 -3.67
C TRP A 424 25.05 4.69 -2.64
N ARG A 425 26.38 4.73 -2.77
CA ARG A 425 27.24 5.52 -1.87
C ARG A 425 27.05 7.02 -2.08
N ALA A 426 27.02 7.47 -3.33
CA ALA A 426 26.85 8.88 -3.68
C ALA A 426 25.49 9.46 -3.24
N SER A 427 24.47 8.60 -3.13
CA SER A 427 23.10 9.00 -2.79
C SER A 427 22.90 9.32 -1.30
N GLY A 428 23.80 8.83 -0.42
CA GLY A 428 23.67 8.98 1.03
C GLY A 428 23.77 10.42 1.55
N GLU A 429 24.34 11.33 0.77
CA GLU A 429 24.49 12.74 1.17
C GLU A 429 23.40 13.65 0.60
N ASN A 430 22.71 13.27 -0.48
CA ASN A 430 21.71 14.12 -1.14
C ASN A 430 20.69 13.28 -1.92
N PHE A 431 19.95 12.40 -1.24
CA PHE A 431 18.74 11.80 -1.80
C PHE A 431 17.58 12.83 -1.82
N GLY A 432 17.86 14.03 -2.34
CA GLY A 432 16.81 14.80 -2.99
C GLY A 432 16.43 14.04 -4.26
N PHE A 433 15.16 14.10 -4.66
CA PHE A 433 14.81 13.79 -6.05
C PHE A 433 15.85 14.45 -6.97
N THR A 434 16.38 13.78 -7.99
CA THR A 434 17.35 14.37 -8.94
C THR A 434 16.68 14.63 -10.29
N GLY A 435 17.12 15.67 -11.02
CA GLY A 435 16.59 16.04 -12.34
C GLY A 435 15.19 16.72 -12.34
N ALA A 436 14.33 16.40 -13.31
CA ALA A 436 13.00 17.02 -13.43
C ALA A 436 12.06 16.70 -12.25
N ALA A 437 12.16 15.49 -11.68
CA ALA A 437 11.49 15.12 -10.43
C ALA A 437 12.07 15.89 -9.24
N ALA A 438 13.38 16.21 -9.23
CA ALA A 438 13.95 17.19 -8.30
C ALA A 438 13.26 18.52 -8.41
N ARG A 439 13.19 19.06 -9.63
CA ARG A 439 12.67 20.40 -9.89
C ARG A 439 11.18 20.47 -9.55
N LEU A 440 10.40 19.45 -9.91
CA LEU A 440 9.00 19.32 -9.53
C LEU A 440 8.86 19.16 -8.02
N SER A 441 9.58 18.23 -7.40
CA SER A 441 9.53 18.06 -5.94
C SER A 441 10.13 19.23 -5.18
N ALA A 442 11.02 20.04 -5.76
CA ALA A 442 11.65 21.20 -5.14
C ALA A 442 10.82 22.45 -5.34
N ASP A 443 9.94 22.45 -6.33
CA ASP A 443 8.93 23.48 -6.48
C ASP A 443 8.04 23.48 -5.22
N PRO A 444 8.09 24.55 -4.42
CA PRO A 444 7.27 24.65 -3.22
C PRO A 444 5.79 24.50 -3.53
N ARG A 445 5.34 24.83 -4.75
CA ARG A 445 3.93 24.69 -5.19
C ARG A 445 3.52 23.24 -5.27
N VAL A 446 4.35 22.37 -5.85
CA VAL A 446 4.06 20.93 -5.98
C VAL A 446 4.05 20.28 -4.61
N ARG A 447 5.05 20.59 -3.76
CA ARG A 447 5.05 20.12 -2.37
C ARG A 447 3.81 20.61 -1.62
N PHE A 448 3.44 21.87 -1.81
CA PHE A 448 2.27 22.45 -1.18
C PHE A 448 0.97 21.75 -1.62
N ILE A 449 0.80 21.50 -2.91
CA ILE A 449 -0.37 20.78 -3.46
C ILE A 449 -0.40 19.35 -2.94
N PHE A 450 0.73 18.65 -2.93
CA PHE A 450 0.80 17.26 -2.47
C PHE A 450 0.51 17.15 -0.96
N THR A 451 1.19 17.95 -0.14
CA THR A 451 1.00 17.98 1.31
C THR A 451 -0.41 18.44 1.66
N GLY A 452 -0.88 19.53 1.06
CA GLY A 452 -2.22 20.08 1.30
C GLY A 452 -3.34 19.16 0.82
N GLY A 453 -3.20 18.56 -0.36
CA GLY A 453 -4.13 17.57 -0.89
C GLY A 453 -4.20 16.32 -0.01
N SER A 454 -3.06 15.82 0.46
CA SER A 454 -3.02 14.67 1.37
C SER A 454 -3.72 14.97 2.70
N LEU A 455 -3.46 16.14 3.28
CA LEU A 455 -4.12 16.59 4.51
C LEU A 455 -5.63 16.81 4.32
N ALA A 456 -6.04 17.33 3.17
CA ALA A 456 -7.45 17.50 2.80
C ALA A 456 -8.18 16.15 2.76
N VAL A 457 -7.60 15.14 2.10
CA VAL A 457 -8.15 13.78 2.06
C VAL A 457 -8.22 13.17 3.46
N LEU A 458 -7.14 13.27 4.24
CA LEU A 458 -7.12 12.75 5.61
C LEU A 458 -8.13 13.46 6.51
N ASN A 459 -8.33 14.76 6.35
CA ASN A 459 -9.35 15.52 7.09
C ASN A 459 -10.74 14.96 6.78
N TRP A 460 -11.04 14.80 5.50
CA TRP A 460 -12.31 14.26 5.05
C TRP A 460 -12.55 12.84 5.58
N LEU A 461 -11.55 11.96 5.49
CA LEU A 461 -11.63 10.58 5.99
C LEU A 461 -11.77 10.50 7.51
N LEU A 462 -11.05 11.34 8.27
CA LEU A 462 -11.07 11.31 9.73
C LEU A 462 -12.41 11.82 10.30
N ARG A 463 -13.19 12.57 9.52
CA ARG A 463 -14.53 13.02 9.93
C ARG A 463 -15.51 11.85 10.14
N PHE A 464 -15.43 10.80 9.35
CA PHE A 464 -16.34 9.65 9.44
C PHE A 464 -16.30 8.94 10.82
N PRO A 465 -15.14 8.49 11.34
CA PRO A 465 -15.09 7.89 12.67
C PRO A 465 -15.49 8.86 13.77
N PHE A 466 -15.24 10.17 13.62
CA PHE A 466 -15.75 11.14 14.59
C PHE A 466 -17.26 11.29 14.53
N SER A 467 -17.86 11.29 13.33
CA SER A 467 -19.31 11.44 13.17
C SER A 467 -20.08 10.25 13.75
N ALA A 468 -19.43 9.09 13.90
CA ALA A 468 -19.98 7.95 14.63
C ALA A 468 -20.00 8.16 16.16
N ALA A 469 -19.18 9.06 16.69
CA ALA A 469 -19.02 9.30 18.14
C ALA A 469 -19.57 10.67 18.61
N MET A 470 -19.75 11.63 17.70
CA MET A 470 -20.19 12.99 18.01
C MET A 470 -20.98 13.61 16.85
N PRO A 471 -21.77 14.68 17.08
CA PRO A 471 -22.51 15.37 16.02
C PRO A 471 -21.61 15.88 14.87
N TYR A 472 -22.19 16.01 13.68
CA TYR A 472 -21.48 16.34 12.43
C TYR A 472 -20.55 17.55 12.55
N GLU A 473 -21.02 18.63 13.16
CA GLU A 473 -20.26 19.88 13.30
C GLU A 473 -19.02 19.68 14.17
N PHE A 474 -19.16 18.96 15.29
CA PHE A 474 -18.05 18.63 16.16
C PHE A 474 -17.08 17.67 15.48
N ALA A 475 -17.57 16.73 14.67
CA ALA A 475 -16.73 15.81 13.93
C ALA A 475 -15.87 16.53 12.88
N VAL A 476 -16.44 17.49 12.15
CA VAL A 476 -15.71 18.35 11.20
C VAL A 476 -14.68 19.21 11.92
N ILE A 477 -15.03 19.82 13.06
CA ILE A 477 -14.10 20.64 13.86
C ILE A 477 -12.95 19.77 14.40
N ALA A 478 -13.25 18.58 14.94
CA ALA A 478 -12.26 17.66 15.49
C ALA A 478 -11.29 17.17 14.40
N SER A 479 -11.80 16.74 13.24
CA SER A 479 -10.96 16.29 12.13
C SER A 479 -10.07 17.42 11.60
N ALA A 480 -10.63 18.62 11.40
CA ALA A 480 -9.91 19.78 10.89
C ALA A 480 -8.84 20.27 11.88
N SER A 481 -9.12 20.21 13.19
CA SER A 481 -8.18 20.60 14.24
C SER A 481 -6.97 19.65 14.28
N ILE A 482 -7.19 18.33 14.20
CA ILE A 482 -6.10 17.36 14.17
C ILE A 482 -5.26 17.53 12.90
N MET A 483 -5.90 17.67 11.73
CA MET A 483 -5.18 17.87 10.48
C MET A 483 -4.44 19.20 10.41
N THR A 484 -4.93 20.24 11.08
CA THR A 484 -4.20 21.50 11.24
C THR A 484 -2.88 21.29 11.97
N VAL A 485 -2.89 20.57 13.09
CA VAL A 485 -1.69 20.29 13.89
C VAL A 485 -0.70 19.46 13.08
N ILE A 486 -1.16 18.37 12.45
CA ILE A 486 -0.31 17.54 11.59
C ILE A 486 0.23 18.36 10.42
N GLY A 487 -0.63 19.17 9.81
CA GLY A 487 -0.30 20.02 8.69
C GLY A 487 0.81 21.01 9.00
N PHE A 488 0.82 21.61 10.20
CA PHE A 488 1.91 22.48 10.64
C PHE A 488 3.28 21.81 10.48
N PHE A 489 3.42 20.61 11.04
CA PHE A 489 4.67 19.87 11.00
C PHE A 489 5.03 19.44 9.57
N LEU A 490 4.06 18.97 8.79
CA LEU A 490 4.31 18.58 7.40
C LEU A 490 4.70 19.77 6.52
N TYR A 491 3.98 20.89 6.59
CA TYR A 491 4.30 22.08 5.82
C TYR A 491 5.67 22.65 6.20
N ARG A 492 6.01 22.66 7.48
CA ARG A 492 7.32 23.11 7.95
C ARG A 492 8.45 22.24 7.43
N GLU A 493 8.33 20.93 7.58
CA GLU A 493 9.38 19.97 7.25
C GLU A 493 9.55 19.78 5.74
N PHE A 494 8.44 19.72 5.00
CA PHE A 494 8.45 19.41 3.58
C PHE A 494 8.41 20.66 2.70
N VAL A 495 7.47 21.58 2.95
CA VAL A 495 7.16 22.65 1.99
C VAL A 495 8.06 23.87 2.21
N PHE A 496 8.19 24.32 3.46
CA PHE A 496 8.76 25.64 3.73
C PHE A 496 10.27 25.66 4.01
N GLN A 497 10.89 24.52 4.36
CA GLN A 497 12.34 24.35 4.58
C GLN A 497 13.03 25.60 5.17
N SER A 498 12.36 26.28 6.11
CA SER A 498 12.68 27.66 6.44
C SER A 498 13.81 27.70 7.48
N THR A 499 14.92 28.36 7.14
CA THR A 499 16.04 28.69 8.02
C THR A 499 15.82 29.96 8.85
N SER A 500 14.60 30.51 8.88
CA SER A 500 14.33 31.78 9.58
C SER A 500 14.38 31.61 11.12
N PRO A 501 15.10 32.48 11.86
CA PRO A 501 15.25 32.39 13.31
C PRO A 501 13.96 32.67 14.11
N GLU A 502 12.92 33.25 13.51
CA GLU A 502 11.67 33.61 14.22
C GLU A 502 10.60 32.50 14.20
N ILE A 503 10.92 31.31 14.70
CA ILE A 503 9.98 30.18 14.75
C ILE A 503 8.67 30.52 15.48
N ARG A 504 8.75 31.36 16.51
CA ARG A 504 7.60 31.78 17.32
C ARG A 504 6.57 32.55 16.50
N ARG A 505 7.03 33.47 15.64
CA ARG A 505 6.15 34.27 14.77
C ARG A 505 5.48 33.39 13.72
N GLN A 506 6.20 32.42 13.16
CA GLN A 506 5.64 31.45 12.21
C GLN A 506 4.55 30.58 12.84
N ILE A 507 4.77 30.09 14.06
CA ILE A 507 3.77 29.31 14.82
C ILE A 507 2.50 30.15 15.03
N ILE A 508 2.64 31.39 15.52
CA ILE A 508 1.50 32.26 15.79
C ILE A 508 0.69 32.54 14.52
N MET A 509 1.36 32.91 13.42
CA MET A 509 0.71 33.18 12.14
C MET A 509 0.02 31.93 11.59
N PHE A 510 0.65 30.76 11.71
CA PHE A 510 0.04 29.50 11.28
C PHE A 510 -1.22 29.18 12.10
N ILE A 511 -1.15 29.31 13.42
CA ILE A 511 -2.31 29.08 14.31
C ILE A 511 -3.46 30.01 13.94
N LEU A 512 -3.21 31.31 13.74
CA LEU A 512 -4.24 32.28 13.39
C LEU A 512 -4.94 31.94 12.06
N VAL A 513 -4.16 31.66 11.01
CA VAL A 513 -4.72 31.27 9.70
C VAL A 513 -5.52 29.98 9.83
N SER A 514 -5.03 29.01 10.60
CA SER A 514 -5.66 27.71 10.74
C SER A 514 -6.94 27.74 11.57
N ILE A 515 -7.01 28.54 12.64
CA ILE A 515 -8.28 28.76 13.37
C ILE A 515 -9.34 29.32 12.43
N GLY A 516 -8.95 30.30 11.58
CA GLY A 516 -9.83 30.81 10.53
C GLY A 516 -10.27 29.73 9.55
N ALA A 517 -9.35 28.85 9.12
CA ALA A 517 -9.65 27.75 8.21
C ALA A 517 -10.61 26.72 8.84
N VAL A 518 -10.43 26.38 10.12
CA VAL A 518 -11.33 25.48 10.86
C VAL A 518 -12.73 26.10 10.96
N ALA A 519 -12.82 27.40 11.29
CA ALA A 519 -14.10 28.10 11.36
C ALA A 519 -14.81 28.15 9.99
N VAL A 520 -14.07 28.49 8.91
CA VAL A 520 -14.59 28.44 7.53
C VAL A 520 -15.05 27.02 7.19
N THR A 521 -14.28 26.00 7.54
CA THR A 521 -14.65 24.60 7.27
C THR A 521 -15.95 24.25 7.98
N ALA A 522 -16.09 24.56 9.27
CA ALA A 522 -17.30 24.22 10.03
C ALA A 522 -18.55 24.92 9.48
N VAL A 523 -18.47 26.23 9.21
CA VAL A 523 -19.60 27.02 8.70
C VAL A 523 -19.99 26.58 7.28
N VAL A 524 -19.02 26.42 6.38
CA VAL A 524 -19.29 26.00 5.00
C VAL A 524 -19.79 24.55 4.97
N ALA A 525 -19.27 23.68 5.83
CA ALA A 525 -19.73 22.29 5.91
C ALA A 525 -21.20 22.23 6.31
N ALA A 526 -21.60 22.90 7.39
CA ALA A 526 -22.98 22.91 7.88
C ALA A 526 -23.95 23.55 6.87
N THR A 527 -23.55 24.66 6.23
CA THR A 527 -24.42 25.34 5.24
C THR A 527 -24.53 24.56 3.93
N ALA A 528 -23.43 23.97 3.45
CA ALA A 528 -23.44 23.16 2.23
C ALA A 528 -24.18 21.84 2.43
N SER A 529 -24.03 21.17 3.58
CA SER A 529 -24.77 19.94 3.86
C SER A 529 -26.27 20.20 3.94
N ASP A 530 -26.70 21.24 4.66
CA ASP A 530 -28.12 21.62 4.75
C ASP A 530 -28.73 21.95 3.37
N PHE A 531 -27.96 22.66 2.54
CA PHE A 531 -28.35 22.97 1.17
C PHE A 531 -28.47 21.72 0.29
N LEU A 532 -27.49 20.82 0.34
CA LEU A 532 -27.47 19.58 -0.44
C LEU A 532 -28.58 18.62 -0.02
N GLU A 533 -28.87 18.53 1.27
CA GLU A 533 -29.98 17.74 1.78
C GLU A 533 -31.33 18.31 1.30
N LYS A 534 -31.59 19.61 1.54
CA LYS A 534 -32.89 20.21 1.25
C LYS A 534 -33.16 20.41 -0.24
N LEU A 535 -32.17 20.90 -0.99
CA LEU A 535 -32.36 21.29 -2.38
C LEU A 535 -32.00 20.18 -3.37
N ALA A 536 -30.88 19.48 -3.15
CA ALA A 536 -30.46 18.38 -4.01
C ALA A 536 -31.07 17.03 -3.61
N ARG A 537 -31.82 16.98 -2.49
CA ARG A 537 -32.51 15.78 -1.97
C ARG A 537 -31.56 14.59 -1.76
N LEU A 538 -30.30 14.88 -1.40
CA LEU A 538 -29.34 13.86 -1.02
C LEU A 538 -29.70 13.29 0.34
N ARG A 539 -29.29 12.05 0.61
CA ARG A 539 -29.39 11.48 1.97
C ARG A 539 -28.50 12.28 2.91
N VAL A 540 -28.88 12.41 4.18
CA VAL A 540 -28.13 13.19 5.19
C VAL A 540 -26.64 12.85 5.18
N ALA A 541 -26.29 11.56 5.19
CA ALA A 541 -24.90 11.11 5.17
C ALA A 541 -24.13 11.52 3.90
N GLU A 542 -24.79 11.53 2.74
CA GLU A 542 -24.20 12.00 1.48
C GLU A 542 -24.00 13.51 1.50
N ALA A 543 -25.04 14.24 1.92
CA ALA A 543 -25.04 15.70 2.03
C ALA A 543 -23.93 16.18 2.98
N GLU A 544 -23.76 15.54 4.13
CA GLU A 544 -22.67 15.80 5.07
C GLU A 544 -21.28 15.55 4.45
N ALA A 545 -21.12 14.44 3.74
CA ALA A 545 -19.85 14.07 3.14
C ALA A 545 -19.43 15.04 2.03
N PHE A 546 -20.36 15.40 1.14
CA PHE A 546 -20.11 16.38 0.08
C PHE A 546 -20.01 17.81 0.64
N GLY A 547 -20.81 18.15 1.64
CA GLY A 547 -20.73 19.43 2.35
C GLY A 547 -19.35 19.66 2.95
N HIS A 548 -18.78 18.64 3.60
CA HIS A 548 -17.42 18.72 4.14
C HIS A 548 -16.36 18.83 3.03
N LEU A 549 -16.54 18.15 1.89
CA LEU A 549 -15.61 18.26 0.77
C LEU A 549 -15.58 19.69 0.18
N ILE A 550 -16.75 20.31 0.01
CA ILE A 550 -16.88 21.72 -0.41
C ILE A 550 -16.21 22.64 0.61
N ALA A 551 -16.43 22.37 1.90
CA ALA A 551 -15.83 23.13 2.99
C ALA A 551 -14.30 23.06 3.00
N ILE A 552 -13.72 21.87 2.74
CA ILE A 552 -12.28 21.70 2.59
C ILE A 552 -11.73 22.51 1.42
N ALA A 553 -12.44 22.54 0.28
CA ALA A 553 -12.04 23.37 -0.85
C ALA A 553 -12.08 24.87 -0.49
N ALA A 554 -13.11 25.33 0.20
CA ALA A 554 -13.22 26.71 0.69
C ALA A 554 -12.10 27.06 1.69
N ALA A 555 -11.80 26.14 2.62
CA ALA A 555 -10.72 26.30 3.59
C ALA A 555 -9.34 26.30 2.93
N ALA A 556 -9.14 25.54 1.85
CA ALA A 556 -7.90 25.59 1.07
C ALA A 556 -7.71 26.97 0.41
N VAL A 557 -8.77 27.57 -0.11
CA VAL A 557 -8.75 28.96 -0.63
C VAL A 557 -8.45 29.94 0.49
N TRP A 558 -9.08 29.81 1.66
CA TRP A 558 -8.79 30.62 2.84
C TRP A 558 -7.32 30.53 3.26
N ASN A 559 -6.80 29.31 3.40
CA ASN A 559 -5.40 29.06 3.74
C ASN A 559 -4.44 29.68 2.73
N PHE A 560 -4.73 29.54 1.43
CA PHE A 560 -3.92 30.17 0.39
C PHE A 560 -3.88 31.70 0.53
N ILE A 561 -5.04 32.34 0.74
CA ILE A 561 -5.13 33.80 0.91
C ILE A 561 -4.42 34.24 2.20
N GLY A 562 -4.68 33.54 3.32
CA GLY A 562 -4.12 33.83 4.63
C GLY A 562 -2.60 33.76 4.63
N HIS A 563 -2.03 32.65 4.15
CA HIS A 563 -0.58 32.52 4.06
C HIS A 563 0.06 33.47 3.04
N ARG A 564 -0.63 33.76 1.93
CA ARG A 564 -0.16 34.75 0.96
C ARG A 564 -0.06 36.16 1.56
N ARG A 565 -1.05 36.56 2.36
CA ARG A 565 -1.12 37.91 2.94
C ARG A 565 -0.29 38.06 4.22
N LEU A 566 -0.27 37.05 5.09
CA LEU A 566 0.36 37.17 6.41
C LEU A 566 1.77 36.58 6.44
N THR A 567 1.96 35.42 5.79
CA THR A 567 3.24 34.69 5.85
C THR A 567 4.22 35.16 4.78
N PHE A 568 3.76 35.44 3.55
CA PHE A 568 4.64 35.87 2.46
C PHE A 568 4.83 37.38 2.34
N ALA A 569 3.89 38.21 2.80
CA ALA A 569 4.07 39.66 2.79
C ALA A 569 5.21 40.10 3.73
N ALA A 570 5.29 39.50 4.93
CA ALA A 570 6.36 39.75 5.91
C ALA A 570 7.78 39.47 5.35
N ARG A 571 7.90 38.59 4.35
CA ARG A 571 9.17 38.27 3.68
C ARG A 571 9.57 39.30 2.62
N ARG A 572 8.62 40.02 2.02
CA ARG A 572 8.92 41.10 1.06
C ARG A 572 9.46 42.33 1.76
N GLU A 573 8.91 42.66 2.92
CA GLU A 573 9.37 43.79 3.73
C GLU A 573 10.79 43.54 4.28
N ALA A 574 11.08 42.32 4.73
CA ALA A 574 12.41 41.95 5.25
C ALA A 574 13.51 41.79 4.18
N GLY A 575 13.17 41.76 2.90
CA GLY A 575 14.14 41.72 1.79
C GLY A 575 14.37 43.06 1.11
N GLN A 576 13.69 44.12 1.57
CA GLN A 576 13.82 45.50 1.10
C GLN A 576 14.46 46.43 2.16
N ALA A 577 14.71 45.91 3.36
CA ALA A 577 15.56 46.50 4.39
C ALA A 577 16.91 45.79 4.39
#